data_AF-A0A377FTP6-F1
#
_entry.id   AF-A0A377FTP6-F1
#
_cell.length_a   1.000
_cell.length_b   1.000
_cell.length_c   1.000
_cell.angle_alpha   90.00
_cell.angle_beta   90.00
_cell.angle_gamma   90.00
#
_symmetry.space_group_name_H-M   'P 1'
#
loop_
_entity.id
_entity.type
_entity.pdbx_description
1 polymer ?
#
loop_
_entity_poly.entity_id
_entity_poly.type
_entity_poly.pdbx_seq_one_letter_code
_entity_poly.pdbx_strand_id
1 'polypeptide(L)'
;MTKEKLLALLPTSETEIRLKDAEGLPRFAFLNERDRFDEVQGEVFDEEEPWPNHLPVIGYEDFLGDLVCVDLKTNEVVIVDHETGNHVEQIAPSFEDWVQSER
;
A
#
# COMPACT_ATOMS: atom_id res chain seq x y z
N MET A 1 14.32 2.46 -0.50
CA MET A 1 13.83 1.38 0.38
C MET A 1 14.15 0.02 -0.25
N THR A 2 14.52 -1.02 0.52
CA THR A 2 14.66 -2.39 -0.03
C THR A 2 13.44 -3.24 0.35
N LYS A 3 13.19 -4.34 -0.37
CA LYS A 3 12.09 -5.27 -0.03
C LYS A 3 12.26 -5.84 1.38
N GLU A 4 13.48 -6.20 1.78
CA GLU A 4 13.74 -6.75 3.12
C GLU A 4 13.42 -5.75 4.22
N LYS A 5 13.77 -4.47 4.02
CA LYS A 5 13.48 -3.40 4.97
C LYS A 5 11.98 -3.08 5.00
N LEU A 6 11.30 -3.10 3.85
CA LEU A 6 9.85 -3.00 3.75
C LEU A 6 9.17 -4.12 4.56
N LEU A 7 9.52 -5.38 4.30
CA LEU A 7 8.98 -6.54 5.01
C LEU A 7 9.23 -6.46 6.52
N ALA A 8 10.40 -5.99 6.95
CA ALA A 8 10.71 -5.84 8.38
C ALA A 8 9.83 -4.80 9.09
N LEU A 9 9.29 -3.83 8.35
CA LEU A 9 8.47 -2.74 8.86
C LEU A 9 6.97 -3.03 8.79
N LEU A 10 6.53 -3.90 7.87
CA LEU A 10 5.14 -4.35 7.79
C LEU A 10 4.67 -4.97 9.11
N PRO A 11 3.39 -4.81 9.46
CA PRO A 11 2.86 -5.32 10.71
C PRO A 11 2.77 -6.86 10.70
N THR A 12 2.75 -7.46 11.89
CA THR A 12 2.58 -8.91 12.05
C THR A 12 1.14 -9.39 11.99
N SER A 13 0.20 -8.44 11.95
CA SER A 13 -1.24 -8.65 11.78
C SER A 13 -1.78 -7.49 10.95
N GLU A 14 -2.91 -7.68 10.28
CA GLU A 14 -3.56 -6.58 9.57
C GLU A 14 -3.75 -5.37 10.49
N THR A 15 -3.43 -4.19 9.99
CA THR A 15 -3.47 -2.94 10.76
C THR A 15 -4.21 -1.87 9.99
N GLU A 16 -5.24 -1.30 10.63
CA GLU A 16 -5.98 -0.15 10.11
C GLU A 16 -5.21 1.15 10.45
N ILE A 17 -5.03 2.01 9.44
CA ILE A 17 -4.43 3.34 9.58
C ILE A 17 -5.39 4.38 9.01
N ARG A 18 -5.69 5.42 9.78
CA ARG A 18 -6.57 6.50 9.34
C ARG A 18 -5.87 7.38 8.30
N LEU A 19 -6.55 7.64 7.18
CA LEU A 19 -6.11 8.56 6.13
C LEU A 19 -6.75 9.93 6.29
N LYS A 20 -6.34 10.88 5.45
CA LYS A 20 -7.03 12.17 5.33
C LYS A 20 -8.41 11.94 4.71
N ASP A 21 -9.42 12.54 5.33
CA ASP A 21 -10.79 12.51 4.84
C ASP A 21 -10.84 12.98 3.35
N ALA A 22 -11.58 12.27 2.50
CA ALA A 22 -11.91 12.74 1.15
C ALA A 22 -13.41 12.92 1.00
N GLU A 23 -13.80 13.97 0.27
CA GLU A 23 -15.21 14.34 0.10
C GLU A 23 -15.98 14.52 1.43
N GLY A 24 -15.25 14.80 2.53
CA GLY A 24 -15.80 14.94 3.88
C GLY A 24 -16.13 13.62 4.58
N LEU A 25 -15.69 12.48 4.03
CA LEU A 25 -15.86 11.15 4.61
C LEU A 25 -14.53 10.62 5.17
N PRO A 26 -14.56 9.94 6.33
CA PRO A 26 -13.37 9.27 6.87
C PRO A 26 -12.93 8.14 5.94
N ARG A 27 -11.61 7.95 5.83
CA ARG A 27 -10.96 6.96 4.98
C ARG A 27 -9.89 6.22 5.77
N PHE A 28 -9.65 4.96 5.43
CA PHE A 28 -8.72 4.09 6.12
C PHE A 28 -7.91 3.24 5.13
N ALA A 29 -6.63 3.06 5.43
CA ALA A 29 -5.77 2.08 4.79
C ALA A 29 -5.66 0.85 5.68
N PHE A 30 -5.87 -0.32 5.12
CA PHE A 30 -5.68 -1.61 5.76
C PHE A 30 -4.36 -2.19 5.28
N LEU A 31 -3.35 -2.15 6.15
CA LEU A 31 -2.04 -2.72 5.85
C LEU A 31 -2.06 -4.22 6.08
N ASN A 32 -1.65 -4.97 5.05
CA ASN A 32 -1.53 -6.42 5.11
C ASN A 32 -0.46 -6.84 6.13
N GLU A 33 -0.68 -8.00 6.73
CA GLU A 33 0.35 -8.65 7.53
C GLU A 33 1.53 -9.08 6.65
N ARG A 34 2.74 -8.93 7.19
CA ARG A 34 4.01 -9.22 6.51
C ARG A 34 4.03 -10.60 5.87
N ASP A 35 3.49 -11.60 6.56
CA ASP A 35 3.61 -13.00 6.14
C ASP A 35 2.73 -13.30 4.90
N ARG A 36 1.76 -12.44 4.58
CA ARG A 36 0.94 -12.49 3.35
C ARG A 36 1.50 -11.68 2.19
N PHE A 37 2.62 -10.97 2.37
CA PHE A 37 3.12 -10.03 1.37
C PHE A 37 3.29 -10.66 -0.02
N ASP A 38 3.97 -11.83 -0.10
CA ASP A 38 4.22 -12.50 -1.39
C ASP A 38 2.94 -13.10 -2.00
N GLU A 39 1.98 -13.55 -1.18
CA GLU A 39 0.66 -14.01 -1.62
C GLU A 39 -0.10 -12.87 -2.30
N VAL A 40 -0.19 -11.72 -1.64
CA VAL A 40 -0.87 -10.52 -2.17
C VAL A 40 -0.23 -10.04 -3.46
N GLN A 41 1.10 -10.10 -3.58
CA GLN A 41 1.76 -9.75 -4.84
C GLN A 41 1.32 -10.67 -5.97
N GLY A 42 1.18 -11.98 -5.71
CA GLY A 42 0.75 -12.96 -6.71
C GLY A 42 -0.73 -12.83 -7.09
N GLU A 43 -1.58 -12.35 -6.19
CA GLU A 43 -2.99 -12.08 -6.46
C GLU A 43 -3.19 -10.85 -7.36
N VAL A 44 -2.36 -9.82 -7.19
CA VAL A 44 -2.45 -8.57 -7.95
C VAL A 44 -1.68 -8.62 -9.27
N PHE A 45 -0.50 -9.23 -9.27
CA PHE A 45 0.33 -9.33 -10.47
C PHE A 45 -0.05 -10.59 -11.26
N ASP A 46 -1.17 -10.52 -11.96
CA ASP A 46 -1.55 -11.54 -12.95
C ASP A 46 -0.59 -11.50 -14.15
N GLU A 47 -0.19 -12.68 -14.64
CA GLU A 47 0.62 -12.82 -15.85
C GLU A 47 -0.19 -12.48 -17.12
N GLU A 48 -1.52 -12.61 -17.09
CA GLU A 48 -2.41 -12.29 -18.21
C GLU A 48 -2.70 -10.79 -18.36
N GLU A 49 -2.74 -10.05 -17.23
CA GLU A 49 -2.93 -8.59 -17.20
C GLU A 49 -1.78 -7.91 -16.44
N PRO A 50 -0.69 -7.52 -17.13
CA PRO A 50 0.50 -7.04 -16.47
C PRO A 50 0.25 -5.70 -15.77
N TRP A 51 0.42 -5.72 -14.44
CA TRP A 51 0.33 -4.52 -13.62
C TRP A 51 1.38 -3.46 -14.02
N PRO A 52 0.97 -2.25 -14.45
CA PRO A 52 1.83 -1.35 -15.21
C PRO A 52 3.00 -0.74 -14.40
N ASN A 53 2.85 -0.63 -13.07
CA ASN A 53 3.80 0.08 -12.22
C ASN A 53 4.69 -0.81 -11.35
N HIS A 54 4.39 -2.11 -11.26
CA HIS A 54 5.06 -3.13 -10.40
C HIS A 54 5.47 -2.64 -8.99
N LEU A 55 4.68 -1.73 -8.41
CA LEU A 55 4.93 -1.25 -7.06
C LEU A 55 4.47 -2.30 -6.04
N PRO A 56 5.30 -2.66 -5.06
CA PRO A 56 4.89 -3.49 -3.94
C PRO A 56 3.56 -3.06 -3.30
N VAL A 57 2.58 -3.95 -3.32
CA VAL A 57 1.29 -3.75 -2.66
C VAL A 57 1.44 -4.11 -1.18
N ILE A 58 1.10 -3.18 -0.30
CA ILE A 58 1.22 -3.34 1.15
C ILE A 58 -0.14 -3.37 1.85
N GLY A 59 -1.21 -3.08 1.13
CA GLY A 59 -2.55 -2.94 1.70
C GLY A 59 -3.58 -2.50 0.68
N TYR A 60 -4.75 -2.15 1.16
CA TYR A 60 -5.84 -1.58 0.38
C TYR A 60 -6.53 -0.45 1.14
N GLU A 61 -7.23 0.39 0.41
CA GLU A 61 -8.07 1.45 0.93
C GLU A 61 -9.53 0.98 1.05
N ASP A 62 -10.21 1.35 2.14
CA ASP A 62 -11.60 0.94 2.41
C ASP A 62 -12.66 1.64 1.55
N PHE A 63 -12.34 2.81 0.98
CA PHE A 63 -13.32 3.62 0.29
C PHE A 63 -13.65 3.10 -1.11
N LEU A 64 -12.64 2.84 -1.92
CA LEU A 64 -12.78 2.36 -3.31
C LEU A 64 -12.20 0.96 -3.53
N GLY A 65 -11.54 0.36 -2.53
CA GLY A 65 -10.81 -0.89 -2.71
C GLY A 65 -9.47 -0.71 -3.44
N ASP A 66 -9.00 0.53 -3.58
CA ASP A 66 -7.75 0.84 -4.26
C ASP A 66 -6.53 0.33 -3.50
N LEU A 67 -5.45 0.07 -4.22
CA LEU A 67 -4.27 -0.55 -3.64
C LEU A 67 -3.39 0.48 -2.96
N VAL A 68 -2.92 0.15 -1.76
CA VAL A 68 -1.88 0.91 -1.07
C VAL A 68 -0.54 0.29 -1.41
N CYS A 69 0.33 1.07 -2.03
CA CYS A 69 1.61 0.62 -2.57
C CYS A 69 2.78 1.44 -2.00
N VAL A 70 3.98 0.88 -2.06
CA VAL A 70 5.23 1.58 -1.72
C VAL A 70 6.14 1.66 -2.91
N ASP A 71 6.58 2.86 -3.27
CA ASP A 71 7.67 3.04 -4.23
C ASP A 71 9.01 2.76 -3.53
N LEU A 72 9.64 1.63 -3.87
CA LEU A 72 10.94 1.26 -3.29
C LEU A 72 12.07 2.23 -3.67
N LYS A 73 11.95 2.97 -4.77
CA LYS A 73 12.95 3.96 -5.21
C LYS A 73 12.84 5.24 -4.39
N THR A 74 11.63 5.78 -4.24
CA THR A 74 11.40 7.06 -3.54
C THR A 74 11.08 6.92 -2.06
N ASN A 75 10.72 5.71 -1.61
CA ASN A 75 10.19 5.38 -0.28
C ASN A 75 8.76 5.89 -0.01
N GLU A 76 8.09 6.44 -1.02
CA GLU A 76 6.77 7.03 -0.86
C GLU A 76 5.69 5.95 -0.76
N VAL A 77 4.61 6.29 -0.04
CA VAL A 77 3.40 5.47 0.04
C VAL A 77 2.33 6.13 -0.81
N VAL A 78 1.75 5.36 -1.71
CA VAL A 78 0.82 5.85 -2.72
C VAL A 78 -0.41 4.95 -2.80
N ILE A 79 -1.54 5.54 -3.18
CA ILE A 79 -2.74 4.82 -3.60
C ILE A 79 -2.69 4.68 -5.12
N VAL A 80 -2.94 3.47 -5.58
CA VAL A 80 -3.02 3.11 -6.99
C VAL A 80 -4.39 2.52 -7.26
N ASP A 81 -5.04 3.03 -8.30
CA ASP A 81 -6.34 2.55 -8.76
C ASP A 81 -6.23 1.07 -9.14
N HIS A 82 -7.08 0.23 -8.54
CA HIS A 82 -6.97 -1.22 -8.67
C HIS A 82 -7.40 -1.74 -10.05
N GLU A 83 -8.21 -0.99 -10.81
CA GLU A 83 -8.68 -1.38 -12.14
C GLU A 83 -7.70 -0.97 -13.25
N THR A 84 -7.06 0.19 -13.09
CA THR A 84 -6.26 0.83 -14.14
C THR A 84 -4.76 0.85 -13.83
N GLY A 85 -4.38 0.61 -12.58
CA GLY A 85 -2.99 0.69 -12.11
C GLY A 85 -2.43 2.11 -12.08
N ASN A 86 -3.27 3.14 -12.23
CA ASN A 86 -2.84 4.53 -12.24
C ASN A 86 -2.61 5.07 -10.83
N HIS A 87 -1.59 5.92 -10.67
CA HIS A 87 -1.36 6.63 -9.42
C HIS A 87 -2.50 7.61 -9.14
N VAL A 88 -3.15 7.46 -7.98
CA VAL A 88 -4.27 8.29 -7.53
C VAL A 88 -3.78 9.38 -6.59
N GLU A 89 -3.11 8.99 -5.51
CA GLU A 89 -2.76 9.87 -4.40
C GLU A 89 -1.45 9.45 -3.72
N GLN A 90 -0.64 10.40 -3.28
CA GLN A 90 0.44 10.15 -2.34
C GLN A 90 -0.06 10.34 -0.90
N ILE A 91 -0.08 9.26 -0.11
CA ILE A 91 -0.56 9.31 1.28
C ILE A 91 0.55 9.59 2.29
N ALA A 92 1.79 9.18 2.00
CA ALA A 92 2.94 9.51 2.83
C ALA A 92 4.23 9.69 2.00
N PRO A 93 5.13 10.62 2.39
CA PRO A 93 6.41 10.80 1.72
C PRO A 93 7.44 9.71 2.04
N SER A 94 7.20 8.91 3.07
CA SER A 94 8.13 7.91 3.58
C SER A 94 7.34 6.83 4.32
N PHE A 95 7.41 5.59 3.85
CA PHE A 95 6.78 4.45 4.51
C PHE A 95 7.29 4.26 5.94
N GLU A 96 8.59 4.49 6.15
CA GLU A 96 9.22 4.32 7.46
C GLU A 96 8.68 5.31 8.48
N ASP A 97 8.61 6.58 8.09
CA ASP A 97 8.14 7.64 8.97
C ASP A 97 6.65 7.50 9.23
N TRP A 98 5.90 7.05 8.22
CA TRP A 98 4.47 6.80 8.33
C TRP A 98 4.17 5.67 9.32
N VAL A 99 4.80 4.51 9.20
CA VAL A 99 4.57 3.40 10.14
C VAL A 99 5.06 3.74 11.56
N GLN A 100 6.05 4.61 11.71
CA GLN A 100 6.49 5.07 13.03
C GLN A 100 5.53 6.07 13.69
N SER A 101 4.82 6.90 12.91
CA SER A 101 3.84 7.85 13.48
C SER A 101 2.59 7.16 14.01
N GLU A 102 2.26 5.98 13.48
CA GLU A 102 1.05 5.22 13.82
C GLU A 102 1.26 4.13 14.91
N ARG A 103 2.47 4.02 15.47
CA ARG A 103 2.83 3.09 16.57
C ARG A 103 2.77 3.78 17.94
#